data_AF-A0AA42ZQA2-F1
#
_entry.id   AF-A0AA42ZQA2-F1
#
_cell.length_a   1.000
_cell.length_b   1.000
_cell.length_c   1.000
_cell.angle_alpha   90.00
_cell.angle_beta   90.00
_cell.angle_gamma   90.00
#
_symmetry.space_group_name_H-M   'P 1'
#
loop_
_entity.id
_entity.type
_entity.pdbx_description
1 polymer ?
#
loop_
_entity_poly.entity_id
_entity_poly.type
_entity_poly.pdbx_seq_one_letter_code
_entity_poly.pdbx_strand_id
1 'polypeptide(L)'
;MSREAPPGAEESGLVLPDLLPACTGALEAAEGFLGEARRAVAALIAPGGRVDPALLEREQFAAHGYAWLATYVMALEQILHWAERLEAAGSLRELDALILQAAFGEYLQQMTGGIALSQVEIVRPVDLGLDAAAVRAFQGAPAVDALVVRGNTSAVRMRLAALIAEGLDSGDFGESGLHDETLDMVREQFRKVAEDHREAAHGWHLKDELIPLEVIEQLAEL
;
A
#
# COMPACT_ATOMS: atom_id res chain seq x y z
N MET A 1 -18.85 30.87 21.15
CA MET A 1 -17.99 31.51 20.14
C MET A 1 -17.87 30.53 18.98
N SER A 2 -18.80 30.60 18.05
CA SER A 2 -18.76 29.82 16.81
C SER A 2 -17.60 30.34 15.97
N ARG A 3 -16.61 29.50 15.67
CA ARG A 3 -15.62 29.82 14.65
C ARG A 3 -16.26 29.48 13.31
N GLU A 4 -16.65 30.52 12.57
CA GLU A 4 -16.93 30.43 11.14
C GLU A 4 -15.73 29.78 10.43
N ALA A 5 -16.01 28.81 9.57
CA ALA A 5 -15.04 28.28 8.64
C ALA A 5 -14.63 29.38 7.66
N PRO A 6 -13.33 29.52 7.32
CA PRO A 6 -12.89 30.55 6.39
C PRO A 6 -13.49 30.31 4.99
N PRO A 7 -13.88 31.38 4.27
CA PRO A 7 -14.48 31.25 2.96
C PRO A 7 -13.42 31.04 1.88
N GLY A 8 -13.72 30.14 0.93
CA GLY A 8 -13.13 30.14 -0.42
C GLY A 8 -11.74 29.50 -0.55
N ALA A 9 -11.68 28.17 -0.51
CA ALA A 9 -10.83 27.45 -1.45
C ALA A 9 -11.78 26.93 -2.52
N GLU A 10 -11.66 27.44 -3.74
CA GLU A 10 -12.28 26.84 -4.91
C GLU A 10 -11.97 25.34 -4.91
N GLU A 11 -12.94 24.50 -5.31
CA GLU A 11 -12.82 23.05 -5.52
C GLU A 11 -11.83 22.73 -6.66
N SER A 12 -10.58 23.14 -6.51
CA SER A 12 -9.46 22.56 -7.23
C SER A 12 -9.25 21.19 -6.61
N GLY A 13 -9.55 20.14 -7.38
CA GLY A 13 -9.63 18.76 -6.89
C GLY A 13 -8.41 18.36 -6.06
N LEU A 14 -8.64 17.69 -4.93
CA LEU A 14 -7.58 17.14 -4.07
C LEU A 14 -6.76 16.05 -4.76
N VAL A 15 -7.33 15.44 -5.81
CA VAL A 15 -6.66 14.51 -6.70
C VAL A 15 -5.68 15.28 -7.59
N LEU A 16 -4.44 14.82 -7.65
CA LEU A 16 -3.40 15.42 -8.48
C LEU A 16 -3.80 15.36 -9.96
N PRO A 17 -3.60 16.44 -10.72
CA PRO A 17 -3.69 16.36 -12.18
C PRO A 17 -2.63 15.39 -12.68
N ASP A 18 -2.95 14.64 -13.73
CA ASP A 18 -2.06 13.64 -14.34
C ASP A 18 -1.54 12.58 -13.34
N LEU A 19 -2.39 12.17 -12.40
CA LEU A 19 -2.02 11.24 -11.32
C LEU A 19 -1.39 9.94 -11.83
N LEU A 20 -2.01 9.26 -12.81
CA LEU A 20 -1.49 8.01 -13.34
C LEU A 20 -0.12 8.19 -14.01
N PRO A 21 0.09 9.14 -14.94
CA PRO A 21 1.43 9.47 -15.44
C PRO A 21 2.46 9.78 -14.35
N ALA A 22 2.07 10.51 -13.29
CA ALA A 22 2.96 10.78 -12.16
C ALA A 22 3.32 9.49 -11.41
N CYS A 23 2.36 8.61 -11.16
CA CYS A 23 2.61 7.31 -10.54
C CYS A 23 3.51 6.42 -11.42
N THR A 24 3.33 6.40 -12.74
CA THR A 24 4.22 5.68 -13.68
C THR A 24 5.66 6.18 -13.55
N GLY A 25 5.88 7.50 -13.65
CA GLY A 25 7.24 8.07 -13.55
C GLY A 25 7.88 7.87 -12.16
N ALA A 26 7.09 7.83 -11.10
CA ALA A 26 7.60 7.53 -9.76
C ALA A 26 7.92 6.05 -9.57
N LEU A 27 7.14 5.15 -10.17
CA LEU A 27 7.41 3.72 -10.19
C LEU A 27 8.73 3.42 -10.92
N GLU A 28 8.96 4.02 -12.09
CA GLU A 28 10.23 3.89 -12.83
C GLU A 28 11.43 4.31 -11.96
N ALA A 29 11.30 5.42 -11.23
CA ALA A 29 12.33 5.87 -10.28
C ALA A 29 12.52 4.88 -9.13
N ALA A 30 11.43 4.31 -8.61
CA ALA A 30 11.45 3.33 -7.51
C ALA A 30 12.11 2.00 -7.94
N GLU A 31 11.85 1.53 -9.16
CA GLU A 31 12.53 0.37 -9.76
C GLU A 31 14.03 0.61 -9.94
N GLY A 32 14.42 1.81 -10.38
CA GLY A 32 15.82 2.22 -10.46
C GLY A 32 16.52 2.16 -9.11
N PHE A 33 15.89 2.72 -8.07
CA PHE A 33 16.37 2.70 -6.68
C PHE A 33 16.48 1.28 -6.12
N LEU A 34 15.50 0.41 -6.39
CA LEU A 34 15.55 -1.01 -6.05
C LEU A 34 16.71 -1.73 -6.78
N GLY A 35 16.93 -1.40 -8.05
CA GLY A 35 18.04 -1.94 -8.84
C GLY A 35 19.40 -1.59 -8.25
N GLU A 36 19.57 -0.38 -7.72
CA GLU A 36 20.77 0.03 -6.96
C GLU A 36 20.91 -0.76 -5.66
N ALA A 37 19.83 -0.89 -4.89
CA ALA A 37 19.83 -1.63 -3.62
C ALA A 37 20.19 -3.10 -3.85
N ARG A 38 19.65 -3.70 -4.91
CA ARG A 38 19.96 -5.09 -5.32
C ARG A 38 21.45 -5.27 -5.55
N ARG A 39 22.11 -4.35 -6.26
CA ARG A 39 23.54 -4.42 -6.54
C ARG A 39 24.37 -4.30 -5.26
N ALA A 40 24.01 -3.34 -4.40
CA ALA A 40 24.70 -3.10 -3.15
C ALA A 40 24.58 -4.30 -2.18
N VAL A 41 23.38 -4.80 -1.96
CA VAL A 41 23.15 -5.98 -1.09
C VAL A 41 23.77 -7.24 -1.68
N ALA A 42 23.71 -7.45 -3.00
CA ALA A 42 24.37 -8.59 -3.64
C ALA A 42 25.89 -8.58 -3.46
N ALA A 43 26.54 -7.41 -3.42
CA ALA A 43 27.97 -7.30 -3.13
C ALA A 43 28.31 -7.76 -1.70
N LEU A 44 27.38 -7.60 -0.75
CA LEU A 44 27.55 -8.02 0.65
C LEU A 44 27.37 -9.54 0.82
N ILE A 45 26.37 -10.13 0.16
CA ILE A 45 25.95 -11.52 0.42
C ILE A 45 26.38 -12.52 -0.67
N ALA A 46 26.73 -12.05 -1.86
CA ALA A 46 27.04 -12.89 -3.02
C ALA A 46 28.28 -12.41 -3.81
N PRO A 47 29.44 -12.13 -3.17
CA PRO A 47 30.61 -11.57 -3.85
C PRO A 47 31.19 -12.50 -4.94
N GLY A 48 30.97 -13.81 -4.82
CA GLY A 48 31.35 -14.81 -5.84
C GLY A 48 30.25 -15.10 -6.88
N GLY A 49 29.18 -14.29 -6.93
CA GLY A 49 28.03 -14.49 -7.83
C GLY A 49 27.00 -15.51 -7.33
N ARG A 50 27.27 -16.20 -6.21
CA ARG A 50 26.32 -17.05 -5.50
C ARG A 50 26.19 -16.56 -4.07
N VAL A 51 24.98 -16.60 -3.53
CA VAL A 51 24.70 -16.26 -2.12
C VAL A 51 25.50 -17.18 -1.21
N ASP A 52 26.29 -16.59 -0.34
CA ASP A 52 27.00 -17.27 0.73
C ASP A 52 26.10 -17.28 1.99
N PRO A 53 25.75 -18.46 2.54
CA PRO A 53 24.88 -18.55 3.70
C PRO A 53 25.39 -17.81 4.94
N ALA A 54 26.70 -17.81 5.18
CA ALA A 54 27.28 -17.14 6.34
C ALA A 54 27.29 -15.61 6.16
N LEU A 55 27.49 -15.13 4.93
CA LEU A 55 27.35 -13.70 4.62
C LEU A 55 25.87 -13.27 4.71
N LEU A 56 24.93 -14.09 4.23
CA LEU A 56 23.50 -13.81 4.33
C LEU A 56 23.05 -13.71 5.79
N GLU A 57 23.50 -14.62 6.66
CA GLU A 57 23.18 -14.56 8.09
C GLU A 57 23.78 -13.33 8.76
N ARG A 58 25.04 -13.00 8.47
CA ARG A 58 25.69 -11.79 9.00
C ARG A 58 24.98 -10.50 8.55
N GLU A 59 24.58 -10.43 7.28
CA GLU A 59 23.98 -9.27 6.63
C GLU A 59 22.44 -9.38 6.54
N GLN A 60 21.82 -10.18 7.41
CA GLN A 60 20.40 -10.52 7.35
C GLN A 60 19.51 -9.27 7.34
N PHE A 61 19.89 -8.24 8.10
CA PHE A 61 19.15 -6.98 8.14
C PHE A 61 19.09 -6.29 6.77
N ALA A 62 20.21 -6.23 6.04
CA ALA A 62 20.27 -5.68 4.70
C ALA A 62 19.50 -6.55 3.69
N ALA A 63 19.61 -7.87 3.80
CA ALA A 63 18.90 -8.80 2.93
C ALA A 63 17.37 -8.75 3.11
N HIS A 64 16.89 -8.74 4.35
CA HIS A 64 15.48 -8.55 4.67
C HIS A 64 15.00 -7.15 4.28
N GLY A 65 15.81 -6.12 4.55
CA GLY A 65 15.52 -4.76 4.15
C GLY A 65 15.34 -4.62 2.63
N TYR A 66 16.18 -5.29 1.84
CA TYR A 66 16.02 -5.36 0.40
C TYR A 66 14.71 -6.07 0.01
N ALA A 67 14.34 -7.15 0.69
CA ALA A 67 13.05 -7.82 0.45
C ALA A 67 11.87 -6.88 0.72
N TRP A 68 11.90 -6.10 1.81
CA TRP A 68 10.88 -5.09 2.13
C TRP A 68 10.83 -3.95 1.11
N LEU A 69 11.98 -3.45 0.66
CA LEU A 69 12.03 -2.47 -0.41
C LEU A 69 11.43 -3.01 -1.71
N ALA A 70 11.73 -4.27 -2.06
CA ALA A 70 11.13 -4.93 -3.22
C ALA A 70 9.61 -5.10 -3.06
N THR A 71 9.13 -5.41 -1.85
CA THR A 71 7.70 -5.46 -1.55
C THR A 71 7.03 -4.11 -1.73
N TYR A 72 7.68 -3.00 -1.35
CA TYR A 72 7.13 -1.65 -1.53
C TYR A 72 7.01 -1.30 -3.02
N VAL A 73 8.05 -1.58 -3.82
CA VAL A 73 8.02 -1.35 -5.26
C VAL A 73 6.94 -2.19 -5.93
N MET A 74 6.82 -3.46 -5.57
CA MET A 74 5.74 -4.33 -6.06
C MET A 74 4.36 -3.81 -5.64
N ALA A 75 4.20 -3.30 -4.41
CA ALA A 75 2.92 -2.72 -3.98
C ALA A 75 2.54 -1.49 -4.82
N LEU A 76 3.52 -0.62 -5.12
CA LEU A 76 3.33 0.55 -6.00
C LEU A 76 2.97 0.14 -7.44
N GLU A 77 3.63 -0.88 -7.97
CA GLU A 77 3.32 -1.46 -9.28
C GLU A 77 1.88 -1.99 -9.33
N GLN A 78 1.51 -2.84 -8.37
CA GLN A 78 0.19 -3.49 -8.37
C GLN A 78 -0.95 -2.50 -8.13
N ILE A 79 -0.77 -1.49 -7.27
CA ILE A 79 -1.79 -0.47 -7.04
C ILE A 79 -1.92 0.48 -8.24
N LEU A 80 -0.83 0.78 -8.95
CA LEU A 80 -0.91 1.52 -10.21
C LEU A 80 -1.69 0.73 -11.26
N HIS A 81 -1.33 -0.54 -11.48
CA HIS A 81 -2.05 -1.41 -12.42
C HIS A 81 -3.52 -1.57 -12.07
N TRP A 82 -3.88 -1.62 -10.78
CA TRP A 82 -5.27 -1.61 -10.33
C TRP A 82 -5.99 -0.34 -10.79
N ALA A 83 -5.42 0.83 -10.54
CA ALA A 83 -6.03 2.10 -10.92
C ALA A 83 -6.12 2.28 -12.45
N GLU A 84 -5.10 1.83 -13.21
CA GLU A 84 -5.13 1.84 -14.69
C GLU A 84 -6.27 0.97 -15.24
N ARG A 85 -6.50 -0.21 -14.66
CA ARG A 85 -7.65 -1.06 -15.04
C ARG A 85 -8.98 -0.39 -14.74
N LEU A 86 -9.10 0.26 -13.58
CA LEU A 86 -10.30 1.01 -13.22
C LEU A 86 -10.54 2.18 -14.19
N GLU A 87 -9.49 2.92 -14.58
CA GLU A 87 -9.58 4.02 -15.54
C GLU A 87 -10.01 3.51 -16.92
N ALA A 88 -9.38 2.43 -17.42
CA ALA A 88 -9.72 1.82 -18.70
C ALA A 88 -11.19 1.33 -18.74
N ALA A 89 -11.73 0.90 -17.60
CA ALA A 89 -13.13 0.51 -17.45
C ALA A 89 -14.09 1.69 -17.21
N GLY A 90 -13.59 2.93 -17.09
CA GLY A 90 -14.41 4.10 -16.76
C GLY A 90 -14.97 4.10 -15.33
N SER A 91 -14.31 3.37 -14.43
CA SER A 91 -14.74 3.09 -13.05
C SER A 91 -13.79 3.65 -11.98
N LEU A 92 -12.73 4.37 -12.37
CA LEU A 92 -11.84 5.03 -11.41
C LEU A 92 -12.55 6.23 -10.77
N ARG A 93 -12.88 6.12 -9.48
CA ARG A 93 -13.59 7.18 -8.73
C ARG A 93 -12.63 8.01 -7.89
N GLU A 94 -13.15 9.05 -7.25
CA GLU A 94 -12.38 9.92 -6.35
C GLU A 94 -11.70 9.12 -5.22
N LEU A 95 -12.44 8.21 -4.55
CA LEU A 95 -11.90 7.37 -3.48
C LEU A 95 -10.70 6.55 -3.97
N ASP A 96 -10.84 5.92 -5.14
CA ASP A 96 -9.82 5.06 -5.72
C ASP A 96 -8.54 5.86 -6.08
N ALA A 97 -8.72 7.03 -6.70
CA ALA A 97 -7.63 7.94 -7.03
C ALA A 97 -6.90 8.46 -5.78
N LEU A 98 -7.63 8.80 -4.72
CA LEU A 98 -7.03 9.24 -3.46
C LEU A 98 -6.29 8.11 -2.72
N ILE A 99 -6.78 6.86 -2.82
CA ILE A 99 -6.09 5.67 -2.30
C ILE A 99 -4.74 5.50 -3.02
N LEU A 100 -4.74 5.51 -4.36
CA LEU A 100 -3.54 5.45 -5.18
C LEU A 100 -2.55 6.55 -4.80
N GLN A 101 -3.03 7.80 -4.79
CA GLN A 101 -2.23 8.99 -4.53
C GLN A 101 -1.58 8.96 -3.13
N ALA A 102 -2.36 8.57 -2.10
CA ALA A 102 -1.86 8.48 -0.74
C ALA A 102 -0.84 7.35 -0.59
N ALA A 103 -1.06 6.20 -1.23
CA ALA A 103 -0.14 5.07 -1.21
C ALA A 103 1.23 5.46 -1.80
N PHE A 104 1.25 6.06 -3.00
CA PHE A 104 2.48 6.58 -3.59
C PHE A 104 3.15 7.63 -2.70
N GLY A 105 2.38 8.62 -2.21
CA GLY A 105 2.93 9.67 -1.35
C GLY A 105 3.57 9.14 -0.06
N GLU A 106 3.01 8.09 0.53
CA GLU A 106 3.54 7.45 1.74
C GLU A 106 4.74 6.55 1.45
N TYR A 107 4.61 5.64 0.48
CA TYR A 107 5.60 4.57 0.27
C TYR A 107 6.90 5.14 -0.30
N LEU A 108 6.83 6.13 -1.19
CA LEU A 108 8.02 6.82 -1.70
C LEU A 108 8.77 7.57 -0.58
N GLN A 109 8.05 8.17 0.38
CA GLN A 109 8.66 8.78 1.56
C GLN A 109 9.37 7.74 2.42
N GLN A 110 8.71 6.62 2.72
CA GLN A 110 9.29 5.56 3.54
C GLN A 110 10.51 4.91 2.88
N MET A 111 10.56 4.78 1.56
CA MET A 111 11.73 4.26 0.85
C MET A 111 13.03 5.05 1.13
N THR A 112 12.93 6.34 1.46
CA THR A 112 14.10 7.17 1.82
C THR A 112 14.18 7.55 3.29
N GLY A 113 13.04 7.65 3.99
CA GLY A 113 12.97 7.95 5.42
C GLY A 113 13.17 6.73 6.33
N GLY A 114 12.91 5.54 5.79
CA GLY A 114 13.08 4.25 6.44
C GLY A 114 11.80 3.41 6.37
N ILE A 115 11.96 2.12 6.05
CA ILE A 115 10.87 1.14 5.99
C ILE A 115 10.85 0.37 7.32
N ALA A 116 9.69 0.33 7.98
CA ALA A 116 9.51 -0.41 9.21
C ALA A 116 9.29 -1.91 8.91
N LEU A 117 10.28 -2.74 9.22
CA LEU A 117 10.17 -4.21 9.18
C LEU A 117 9.38 -4.71 10.39
N SER A 118 9.57 -4.03 11.52
CA SER A 118 8.83 -4.19 12.77
C SER A 118 8.72 -2.82 13.45
N GLN A 119 8.09 -2.76 14.63
CA GLN A 119 7.99 -1.50 15.39
C GLN A 119 9.36 -0.94 15.82
N VAL A 120 10.40 -1.78 15.87
CA VAL A 120 11.75 -1.39 16.35
C VAL A 120 12.85 -1.59 15.30
N GLU A 121 12.53 -2.21 14.15
CA GLU A 121 13.47 -2.45 13.06
C GLU A 121 13.08 -1.59 11.87
N ILE A 122 13.85 -0.53 11.63
CA ILE A 122 13.62 0.40 10.52
C ILE A 122 14.85 0.37 9.62
N VAL A 123 14.71 -0.22 8.43
CA VAL A 123 15.78 -0.21 7.42
C VAL A 123 15.82 1.14 6.74
N ARG A 124 17.02 1.70 6.59
CA ARG A 124 17.28 2.94 5.84
C ARG A 124 18.14 2.65 4.61
N PRO A 125 18.19 3.57 3.63
CA PRO A 125 19.02 3.38 2.43
C PRO A 125 20.48 3.00 2.73
N VAL A 126 21.08 3.59 3.76
CA VAL A 126 22.46 3.28 4.17
C VAL A 126 22.65 1.83 4.61
N ASP A 127 21.63 1.23 5.23
CA ASP A 127 21.67 -0.18 5.67
C ASP A 127 21.63 -1.14 4.46
N LEU A 128 21.14 -0.66 3.31
CA LEU A 128 21.12 -1.37 2.03
C LEU A 128 22.38 -1.10 1.20
N GLY A 129 23.33 -0.30 1.71
CA GLY A 129 24.53 0.12 0.98
C GLY A 129 24.27 1.19 -0.08
N LEU A 130 23.16 1.91 -0.01
CA LEU A 130 22.87 3.04 -0.90
C LEU A 130 23.55 4.32 -0.38
N ASP A 131 24.20 5.04 -1.29
CA ASP A 131 24.87 6.29 -0.96
C ASP A 131 23.92 7.50 -1.04
N ALA A 132 24.42 8.66 -0.63
CA ALA A 132 23.63 9.88 -0.65
C ALA A 132 23.32 10.38 -2.08
N ALA A 133 24.06 9.96 -3.10
CA ALA A 133 23.79 10.33 -4.49
C ALA A 133 22.59 9.54 -5.04
N ALA A 134 22.53 8.23 -4.78
CA ALA A 134 21.38 7.37 -5.06
C ALA A 134 20.09 7.92 -4.45
N VAL A 135 20.13 8.26 -3.15
CA VAL A 135 18.98 8.83 -2.43
C VAL A 135 18.54 10.16 -3.04
N ARG A 136 19.47 11.06 -3.34
CA ARG A 136 19.14 12.36 -3.97
C ARG A 136 18.60 12.21 -5.39
N ALA A 137 19.10 11.24 -6.17
CA ALA A 137 18.61 10.99 -7.51
C ALA A 137 17.15 10.52 -7.49
N PHE A 138 16.82 9.60 -6.58
CA PHE A 138 15.44 9.15 -6.38
C PHE A 138 14.52 10.28 -5.89
N GLN A 139 14.93 11.03 -4.86
CA GLN A 139 14.13 12.16 -4.34
C GLN A 139 13.98 13.30 -5.36
N GLY A 140 14.98 13.52 -6.20
CA GLY A 140 14.98 14.57 -7.22
C GLY A 140 14.21 14.22 -8.50
N ALA A 141 13.71 12.98 -8.64
CA ALA A 141 12.84 12.63 -9.76
C ALA A 141 11.53 13.44 -9.66
N PRO A 142 11.12 14.20 -10.70
CA PRO A 142 9.98 15.13 -10.59
C PRO A 142 8.68 14.48 -10.13
N ALA A 143 8.41 13.26 -10.59
CA ALA A 143 7.25 12.48 -10.21
C ALA A 143 7.27 12.08 -8.72
N VAL A 144 8.43 11.67 -8.21
CA VAL A 144 8.63 11.32 -6.80
C VAL A 144 8.43 12.55 -5.92
N ASP A 145 9.09 13.67 -6.24
CA ASP A 145 8.95 14.93 -5.49
C ASP A 145 7.49 15.39 -5.41
N ALA A 146 6.78 15.39 -6.53
CA ALA A 146 5.37 15.80 -6.58
C ALA A 146 4.47 14.93 -5.68
N LEU A 147 4.62 13.61 -5.75
CA LEU A 147 3.80 12.66 -4.98
C LEU A 147 4.18 12.66 -3.49
N VAL A 148 5.46 12.78 -3.15
CA VAL A 148 5.92 12.90 -1.76
C VAL A 148 5.33 14.15 -1.11
N VAL A 149 5.37 15.30 -1.80
CA VAL A 149 4.94 16.58 -1.22
C VAL A 149 3.42 16.68 -1.11
N ARG A 150 2.68 16.16 -2.10
CA ARG A 150 1.24 16.42 -2.24
C ARG A 150 0.36 15.18 -2.08
N GLY A 151 0.92 13.99 -2.23
CA GLY A 151 0.17 12.74 -2.34
C GLY A 151 -0.50 12.31 -1.04
N ASN A 152 0.18 12.45 0.10
CA ASN A 152 -0.36 12.08 1.41
C ASN A 152 -0.42 13.29 2.37
N THR A 153 -1.10 14.35 1.98
CA THR A 153 -1.31 15.52 2.86
C THR A 153 -2.42 15.29 3.88
N SER A 154 -2.52 16.16 4.90
CA SER A 154 -3.63 16.10 5.85
C SER A 154 -4.99 16.26 5.16
N ALA A 155 -5.09 17.08 4.12
CA ALA A 155 -6.34 17.27 3.39
C ALA A 155 -6.76 16.00 2.66
N VAL A 156 -5.82 15.31 2.00
CA VAL A 156 -6.05 14.00 1.36
C VAL A 156 -6.54 12.97 2.37
N ARG A 157 -5.87 12.85 3.53
CA ARG A 157 -6.29 11.90 4.58
C ARG A 157 -7.67 12.20 5.14
N MET A 158 -8.01 13.48 5.32
CA MET A 158 -9.34 13.86 5.80
C MET A 158 -10.42 13.56 4.76
N ARG A 159 -10.15 13.75 3.46
CA ARG A 159 -11.10 13.38 2.41
C ARG A 159 -11.29 11.87 2.32
N LEU A 160 -10.20 11.09 2.38
CA LEU A 160 -10.28 9.62 2.45
C LEU A 160 -11.11 9.16 3.64
N ALA A 161 -10.88 9.72 4.83
CA ALA A 161 -11.64 9.37 6.03
C ALA A 161 -13.14 9.69 5.89
N ALA A 162 -13.49 10.80 5.24
CA ALA A 162 -14.88 11.15 4.98
C ALA A 162 -15.54 10.17 4.01
N LEU A 163 -14.88 9.86 2.89
CA LEU A 163 -15.37 8.89 1.90
C LEU A 163 -15.53 7.48 2.50
N ILE A 164 -14.57 7.04 3.33
CA ILE A 164 -14.66 5.77 4.05
C ILE A 164 -15.85 5.78 5.02
N ALA A 165 -16.07 6.88 5.74
CA ALA A 165 -17.20 7.01 6.66
C ALA A 165 -18.56 6.97 5.92
N GLU A 166 -18.65 7.60 4.76
CA GLU A 166 -19.83 7.55 3.87
C GLU A 166 -20.09 6.12 3.36
N GLY A 167 -19.04 5.33 3.13
CA GLY A 167 -19.10 3.95 2.66
C GLY A 167 -19.34 2.87 3.74
N LEU A 168 -19.41 3.24 5.03
CA LEU A 168 -19.53 2.26 6.12
C LEU A 168 -20.80 1.40 6.01
N ASP A 169 -21.93 2.00 5.64
CA ASP A 169 -23.22 1.30 5.55
C ASP A 169 -23.31 0.43 4.29
N SER A 170 -22.62 0.79 3.22
CA SER A 170 -22.62 0.05 1.94
C SER A 170 -21.47 -0.94 1.81
N GLY A 171 -20.44 -0.85 2.65
CA GLY A 171 -19.18 -1.59 2.50
C GLY A 171 -18.32 -1.09 1.34
N ASP A 172 -18.58 0.12 0.83
CA ASP A 172 -17.81 0.73 -0.26
C ASP A 172 -16.54 1.39 0.30
N PHE A 173 -15.42 0.67 0.19
CA PHE A 173 -14.09 1.14 0.61
C PHE A 173 -13.12 1.30 -0.57
N GLY A 174 -13.67 1.46 -1.79
CA GLY A 174 -12.90 1.45 -3.03
C GLY A 174 -13.25 0.26 -3.91
N GLU A 175 -13.06 0.42 -5.21
CA GLU A 175 -13.38 -0.62 -6.17
C GLU A 175 -12.41 -1.79 -6.09
N SER A 176 -12.94 -3.01 -6.01
CA SER A 176 -12.09 -4.21 -5.86
C SER A 176 -11.24 -4.50 -7.10
N GLY A 177 -11.68 -4.04 -8.28
CA GLY A 177 -10.99 -4.26 -9.55
C GLY A 177 -10.85 -5.74 -9.94
N LEU A 178 -11.70 -6.62 -9.39
CA LEU A 178 -11.71 -8.06 -9.72
C LEU A 178 -12.22 -8.32 -11.14
N HIS A 179 -13.13 -7.47 -11.63
CA HIS A 179 -13.74 -7.55 -12.96
C HIS A 179 -14.28 -8.96 -13.33
N ASP A 180 -14.73 -9.71 -12.33
CA ASP A 180 -15.28 -11.05 -12.45
C ASP A 180 -16.50 -11.17 -11.54
N GLU A 181 -17.69 -11.21 -12.15
CA GLU A 181 -18.97 -11.32 -11.45
C GLU A 181 -19.01 -12.57 -10.54
N THR A 182 -18.32 -13.65 -10.92
CA THR A 182 -18.23 -14.87 -10.10
C THR A 182 -17.46 -14.60 -8.81
N LEU A 183 -16.33 -13.88 -8.90
CA LEU A 183 -15.54 -13.53 -7.72
C LEU A 183 -16.29 -12.54 -6.82
N ASP A 184 -17.05 -11.61 -7.40
CA ASP A 184 -17.91 -10.69 -6.65
C ASP A 184 -19.04 -11.45 -5.92
N MET A 185 -19.69 -12.39 -6.59
CA MET A 185 -20.71 -13.26 -5.99
C MET A 185 -20.14 -14.11 -4.85
N VAL A 186 -18.97 -14.74 -5.07
CA VAL A 186 -18.27 -15.53 -4.05
C VAL A 186 -17.94 -14.65 -2.84
N ARG A 187 -17.41 -13.45 -3.04
CA ARG A 187 -17.10 -12.51 -1.95
C ARG A 187 -18.35 -12.18 -1.14
N GLU A 188 -19.48 -11.92 -1.81
CA GLU A 188 -20.74 -11.59 -1.13
C GLU A 188 -21.31 -12.78 -0.35
N GLN A 189 -21.26 -13.99 -0.93
CA GLN A 189 -21.70 -15.22 -0.28
C GLN A 189 -20.93 -15.47 1.03
N PHE A 190 -19.59 -15.38 1.03
CA PHE A 190 -18.80 -15.57 2.24
C PHE A 190 -18.90 -14.40 3.23
N ARG A 191 -19.08 -13.16 2.75
CA ARG A 191 -19.34 -12.01 3.61
C ARG A 191 -20.62 -12.21 4.43
N LYS A 192 -21.69 -12.70 3.80
CA LYS A 192 -22.95 -12.97 4.50
C LYS A 192 -22.77 -13.97 5.66
N VAL A 193 -22.02 -15.05 5.44
CA VAL A 193 -21.70 -16.01 6.51
C VAL A 193 -20.93 -15.34 7.64
N ALA A 194 -19.94 -14.51 7.32
CA ALA A 194 -19.18 -13.78 8.35
C ALA A 194 -20.06 -12.83 9.17
N GLU A 195 -20.98 -12.10 8.53
CA GLU A 195 -21.91 -11.20 9.23
C GLU A 195 -22.90 -11.97 10.12
N ASP A 196 -23.44 -13.11 9.66
CA ASP A 196 -24.36 -13.94 10.44
C ASP A 196 -23.74 -14.42 11.77
N HIS A 197 -22.42 -14.60 11.80
CA HIS A 197 -21.67 -15.12 12.96
C HIS A 197 -20.86 -14.07 13.73
N ARG A 198 -20.86 -12.81 13.28
CA ARG A 198 -20.04 -11.73 13.85
C ARG A 198 -20.27 -11.52 15.35
N GLU A 199 -21.54 -11.48 15.77
CA GLU A 199 -21.91 -11.28 17.17
C GLU A 199 -21.62 -12.52 18.03
N ALA A 200 -21.70 -13.71 17.44
CA ALA A 200 -21.44 -14.98 18.13
C ALA A 200 -19.94 -15.17 18.45
N ALA A 201 -19.05 -14.61 17.62
CA ALA A 201 -17.59 -14.74 17.78
C ALA A 201 -17.09 -14.28 19.16
N HIS A 202 -17.62 -13.17 19.69
CA HIS A 202 -17.28 -12.73 21.05
C HIS A 202 -17.72 -13.73 22.11
N GLY A 203 -18.90 -14.35 21.93
CA GLY A 203 -19.41 -15.39 22.82
C GLY A 203 -18.54 -16.64 22.85
N TRP A 204 -18.05 -17.10 21.69
CA TRP A 204 -17.13 -18.24 21.60
C TRP A 204 -15.81 -17.94 22.31
N HIS A 205 -15.27 -16.74 22.09
CA HIS A 205 -14.04 -16.30 22.75
C HIS A 205 -14.18 -16.28 24.28
N LEU A 206 -15.27 -15.71 24.80
CA LEU A 206 -15.51 -15.65 26.26
C LEU A 206 -15.60 -17.02 26.93
N LYS A 207 -16.00 -18.05 26.17
CA LYS A 207 -16.19 -19.41 26.66
C LYS A 207 -14.99 -20.33 26.40
N ASP A 208 -13.96 -19.85 25.71
CA ASP A 208 -12.85 -20.69 25.22
C ASP A 208 -13.36 -21.89 24.40
N GLU A 209 -14.40 -21.65 23.59
CA GLU A 209 -15.00 -22.67 22.73
C GLU A 209 -14.39 -22.62 21.34
N LEU A 210 -14.24 -23.80 20.72
CA LEU A 210 -13.96 -23.89 19.29
C LEU A 210 -15.12 -23.27 18.50
N ILE A 211 -14.84 -22.89 17.24
CA ILE A 211 -15.90 -22.53 16.30
C ILE A 211 -16.90 -23.70 16.23
N PRO A 212 -18.22 -23.45 16.42
CA PRO A 212 -19.23 -24.51 16.43
C PRO A 212 -19.21 -25.35 15.15
N LEU A 213 -19.51 -26.63 15.29
CA LEU A 213 -19.50 -27.57 14.17
C LEU A 213 -20.53 -27.16 13.10
N GLU A 214 -21.64 -26.56 13.52
CA GLU A 214 -22.70 -26.05 12.65
C GLU A 214 -22.19 -24.99 11.67
N VAL A 215 -21.20 -24.18 12.07
CA VAL A 215 -20.56 -23.18 11.19
C VAL A 215 -19.68 -23.87 10.15
N ILE A 216 -18.98 -24.93 10.54
CA ILE A 216 -18.16 -25.74 9.63
C ILE A 216 -19.06 -26.47 8.62
N GLU A 217 -20.16 -27.04 9.09
CA GLU A 217 -21.16 -27.70 8.25
C GLU A 217 -21.78 -26.71 7.25
N GLN A 218 -22.16 -25.50 7.69
CA GLN A 218 -22.63 -24.44 6.80
C GLN A 218 -21.60 -24.11 5.71
N LEU A 219 -20.33 -23.95 6.05
CA LEU A 219 -19.27 -23.66 5.06
C LEU A 219 -19.01 -24.83 4.10
N ALA A 220 -19.24 -26.07 4.53
CA ALA A 220 -19.08 -27.26 3.69
C ALA A 220 -20.21 -27.46 2.66
N GLU A 221 -21.38 -26.85 2.91
CA GLU A 221 -22.53 -26.89 1.99
C GLU A 221 -22.51 -25.79 0.91
N LEU A 222 -21.63 -24.78 1.05
CA LEU A 222 -21.47 -23.64 0.13
C LEU A 222 -20.52 -23.95 -1.04
#